data_AF-A0A812U7U8-F1
#
_entry.id   AF-A0A812U7U8-F1
#
_cell.length_a   1.000
_cell.length_b   1.000
_cell.length_c   1.000
_cell.angle_alpha   90.00
_cell.angle_beta   90.00
_cell.angle_gamma   90.00
#
_symmetry.space_group_name_H-M   'P 1'
#
loop_
_entity.id
_entity.type
_entity.pdbx_description
1 polymer ?
#
loop_
_entity_poly.entity_id
_entity_poly.type
_entity_poly.pdbx_seq_one_letter_code
_entity_poly.pdbx_strand_id
1 'polypeptide(L)'
;MRRCRCAALRWKLELLRAAKPSQKQLTDLLRGHRAPRRQNRQGYQAPSSPPSDDDIRAVFVEDPDTVFVTITKAAAAAVNDLAVSTFFPEQAPLAVLPGDPDANPANFHASEQQAWDPAPIPIFVGARVQLTRNIHKEMDYVNGMGATILGLQQGGVRVRTDTGFIVVVYPWTDAESQSTYHPMRLGYANTLTKLQGATLDSMTLYLDVPNIPAAGYVALSRVRYDKHWRFVGYLTRHHFTPA
;
A
#
# COMPACT_ATOMS: atom_id res chain seq x y z
N MET A 1 -20.93 -10.19 -5.60
CA MET A 1 -20.28 -10.60 -4.33
C MET A 1 -19.47 -11.92 -4.44
N ARG A 2 -18.92 -12.27 -5.62
CA ARG A 2 -18.27 -13.57 -5.87
C ARG A 2 -16.85 -13.75 -5.25
N ARG A 3 -16.25 -12.70 -4.67
CA ARG A 3 -14.86 -12.74 -4.17
C ARG A 3 -14.72 -13.06 -2.68
N CYS A 4 -15.74 -12.77 -1.87
CA CYS A 4 -15.73 -13.03 -0.43
C CYS A 4 -15.98 -14.51 -0.14
N ARG A 5 -15.09 -15.13 0.65
CA ARG A 5 -15.12 -16.57 0.96
C ARG A 5 -15.59 -16.91 2.37
N CYS A 6 -15.95 -15.93 3.21
CA CYS A 6 -16.50 -16.18 4.54
C CYS A 6 -17.69 -15.29 4.91
N ALA A 7 -18.58 -15.78 5.78
CA ALA A 7 -19.78 -15.06 6.19
C ALA A 7 -19.48 -13.73 6.91
N ALA A 8 -18.43 -13.68 7.74
CA ALA A 8 -18.03 -12.48 8.47
C ALA A 8 -17.68 -11.31 7.54
N LEU A 9 -16.82 -11.54 6.55
CA LEU A 9 -16.47 -10.50 5.58
C LEU A 9 -17.67 -10.14 4.68
N ARG A 10 -18.52 -11.12 4.34
CA ARG A 10 -19.73 -10.88 3.54
C ARG A 10 -20.66 -9.90 4.24
N TRP A 11 -20.94 -10.12 5.51
CA TRP A 11 -21.75 -9.22 6.34
C TRP A 11 -21.17 -7.80 6.36
N LYS A 12 -19.85 -7.66 6.57
CA LYS A 12 -19.18 -6.34 6.56
C LYS A 12 -19.35 -5.64 5.21
N LEU A 13 -19.14 -6.35 4.11
CA LEU A 13 -19.29 -5.78 2.77
C LEU A 13 -20.73 -5.37 2.43
N GLU A 14 -21.72 -6.16 2.86
CA GLU A 14 -23.14 -5.83 2.69
C GLU A 14 -23.52 -4.58 3.49
N LEU A 15 -23.09 -4.51 4.76
CA LEU A 15 -23.27 -3.35 5.61
C LEU A 15 -22.67 -2.08 4.97
N LEU A 16 -21.39 -2.14 4.59
CA LEU A 16 -20.65 -0.99 4.04
C LEU A 16 -21.15 -0.56 2.66
N ARG A 17 -21.83 -1.44 1.93
CA ARG A 17 -22.47 -1.10 0.65
C ARG A 17 -23.79 -0.37 0.84
N ALA A 18 -24.54 -0.70 1.89
CA ALA A 18 -25.89 -0.19 2.09
C ALA A 18 -25.92 1.14 2.84
N ALA A 19 -25.10 1.29 3.90
CA ALA A 19 -25.17 2.45 4.77
C ALA A 19 -23.88 2.71 5.54
N LYS A 20 -23.75 3.94 6.02
CA LYS A 20 -22.73 4.31 7.01
C LYS A 20 -23.01 3.60 8.34
N PRO A 21 -22.05 2.84 8.92
CA PRO A 21 -22.32 2.06 10.12
C PRO A 21 -22.69 2.93 11.32
N SER A 22 -23.57 2.41 12.18
CA SER A 22 -23.78 2.91 13.54
C SER A 22 -22.56 2.67 14.43
N GLN A 23 -22.50 3.28 15.62
CA GLN A 23 -21.36 3.10 16.53
C GLN A 23 -21.19 1.64 16.97
N LYS A 24 -22.31 0.94 17.22
CA LYS A 24 -22.31 -0.49 17.56
C LYS A 24 -21.78 -1.32 16.39
N GLN A 25 -22.31 -1.09 15.18
CA GLN A 25 -21.87 -1.79 13.97
C GLN A 25 -20.40 -1.54 13.65
N LEU A 26 -19.90 -0.31 13.85
CA LEU A 26 -18.49 0.01 13.70
C LEU A 26 -17.63 -0.79 14.69
N THR A 27 -18.06 -0.87 15.94
CA THR A 27 -17.36 -1.65 16.97
C THR A 27 -17.30 -3.13 16.60
N ASP A 28 -18.40 -3.69 16.11
CA ASP A 28 -18.46 -5.08 15.63
C ASP A 28 -17.60 -5.30 14.38
N LEU A 29 -17.60 -4.35 13.45
CA LEU A 29 -16.81 -4.38 12.21
C LEU A 29 -15.30 -4.42 12.49
N LEU A 30 -14.83 -3.57 13.42
CA LEU A 30 -13.41 -3.40 13.75
C LEU A 30 -12.89 -4.42 14.77
N ARG A 31 -13.77 -5.19 15.43
CA ARG A 31 -13.40 -6.13 16.49
C ARG A 31 -12.37 -7.14 15.98
N GLY A 32 -11.20 -7.19 16.63
CA GLY A 32 -10.13 -8.14 16.31
C GLY A 32 -9.21 -7.74 15.15
N HIS A 33 -9.46 -6.64 14.45
CA HIS A 33 -8.67 -6.24 13.26
C HIS A 33 -7.59 -5.20 13.55
N ARG A 34 -7.48 -4.71 14.78
CA ARG A 34 -6.55 -3.62 15.10
C ARG A 34 -5.07 -4.09 14.97
N ALA A 35 -4.25 -3.20 14.44
CA ALA A 35 -2.79 -3.33 14.32
C ALA A 35 -2.12 -2.05 14.86
N PRO A 36 -0.92 -2.18 15.47
CA PRO A 36 -0.33 -3.42 15.98
C PRO A 36 -1.20 -4.05 17.10
N ARG A 37 -0.93 -5.31 17.48
CA ARG A 37 -1.66 -5.98 18.57
C ARG A 37 -1.38 -5.26 19.90
N ARG A 38 -2.33 -5.33 20.84
CA ARG A 38 -2.31 -4.56 22.11
C ARG A 38 -1.02 -4.66 22.93
N GLN A 39 -0.24 -5.73 22.80
CA GLN A 39 1.03 -5.92 23.53
C GLN A 39 2.10 -4.90 23.13
N ASN A 40 2.02 -4.32 21.93
CA ASN A 40 3.02 -3.41 21.38
C ASN A 40 2.65 -1.93 21.53
N ARG A 41 1.65 -1.58 22.34
CA ARG A 41 1.18 -0.19 22.50
C ARG A 41 1.78 0.51 23.72
N GLN A 42 2.50 1.59 23.48
CA GLN A 42 2.78 2.61 24.49
C GLN A 42 1.71 3.72 24.41
N GLY A 43 0.94 3.92 25.48
CA GLY A 43 0.13 5.13 25.68
C GLY A 43 -1.26 5.20 25.02
N TYR A 44 -2.05 6.17 25.49
CA TYR A 44 -3.37 6.53 24.95
C TYR A 44 -3.16 7.48 23.76
N GLN A 45 -3.51 7.06 22.55
CA GLN A 45 -3.64 7.98 21.41
C GLN A 45 -4.98 8.71 21.50
N ALA A 46 -4.93 10.03 21.43
CA ALA A 46 -6.13 10.84 21.35
C ALA A 46 -6.97 10.43 20.13
N PRO A 47 -8.32 10.45 20.22
CA PRO A 47 -9.17 10.26 19.06
C PRO A 47 -8.76 11.24 17.96
N SER A 48 -8.57 10.74 16.73
CA SER A 48 -8.15 11.47 15.50
C SER A 48 -6.65 11.72 15.27
N SER A 49 -5.74 11.31 16.16
CA SER A 49 -4.31 11.35 15.83
C SER A 49 -3.96 10.33 14.73
N PRO A 50 -3.10 10.70 13.76
CA PRO A 50 -2.52 9.70 12.85
C PRO A 50 -1.76 8.65 13.67
N PRO A 51 -1.62 7.41 13.15
CA PRO A 51 -0.77 6.42 13.79
C PRO A 51 0.66 6.95 13.92
N SER A 52 1.33 6.62 15.01
CA SER A 52 2.74 6.94 15.17
C SER A 52 3.60 6.10 14.23
N ASP A 53 4.81 6.57 13.96
CA ASP A 53 5.81 5.79 13.23
C ASP A 53 6.03 4.44 13.90
N ASP A 54 6.13 4.40 15.23
CA ASP A 54 6.29 3.15 16.01
C ASP A 54 5.12 2.18 15.82
N ASP A 55 3.88 2.67 15.70
CA ASP A 55 2.74 1.81 15.40
C ASP A 55 2.93 1.14 14.02
N ILE A 56 3.32 1.91 13.00
CA ILE A 56 3.53 1.40 11.64
C ILE A 56 4.69 0.41 11.62
N ARG A 57 5.82 0.73 12.28
CA ARG A 57 6.98 -0.17 12.43
C ARG A 57 6.58 -1.48 13.10
N ALA A 58 5.81 -1.41 14.20
CA ALA A 58 5.33 -2.59 14.91
C ALA A 58 4.41 -3.46 14.03
N VAL A 59 3.61 -2.86 13.13
CA VAL A 59 2.85 -3.64 12.15
C VAL A 59 3.78 -4.40 11.21
N PHE A 60 4.81 -3.76 10.66
CA PHE A 60 5.79 -4.44 9.79
C PHE A 60 6.56 -5.55 10.52
N VAL A 61 6.84 -5.38 11.81
CA VAL A 61 7.45 -6.45 12.62
C VAL A 61 6.50 -7.63 12.83
N GLU A 62 5.21 -7.36 13.08
CA GLU A 62 4.19 -8.41 13.29
C GLU A 62 3.80 -9.15 12.01
N ASP A 63 3.79 -8.44 10.87
CA ASP A 63 3.36 -8.94 9.56
C ASP A 63 4.23 -8.33 8.45
N PRO A 64 5.46 -8.84 8.22
CA PRO A 64 6.39 -8.27 7.24
C PRO A 64 5.86 -8.27 5.81
N ASP A 65 4.94 -9.18 5.49
CA ASP A 65 4.37 -9.35 4.16
C ASP A 65 3.13 -8.48 3.92
N THR A 66 2.64 -7.76 4.95
CA THR A 66 1.48 -6.87 4.79
C THR A 66 1.74 -5.79 3.74
N VAL A 67 0.70 -5.48 2.97
CA VAL A 67 0.63 -4.27 2.15
C VAL A 67 -0.26 -3.26 2.84
N PHE A 68 0.25 -2.05 3.04
CA PHE A 68 -0.54 -0.94 3.54
C PHE A 68 -1.42 -0.35 2.44
N VAL A 69 -2.67 -0.06 2.79
CA VAL A 69 -3.62 0.62 1.91
C VAL A 69 -3.99 1.95 2.52
N THR A 70 -3.63 3.03 1.82
CA THR A 70 -3.90 4.42 2.22
C THR A 70 -4.91 5.09 1.29
N ILE A 71 -5.40 6.26 1.68
CA ILE A 71 -6.14 7.14 0.76
C ILE A 71 -5.15 8.03 -0.01
N THR A 72 -4.29 8.75 0.70
CA THR A 72 -3.40 9.72 0.05
C THR A 72 -2.06 9.12 -0.37
N LYS A 73 -1.47 9.73 -1.40
CA LYS A 73 -0.11 9.42 -1.85
C LYS A 73 0.95 9.79 -0.81
N ALA A 74 0.75 10.89 -0.09
CA ALA A 74 1.64 11.31 0.98
C ALA A 74 1.72 10.26 2.10
N ALA A 75 0.57 9.73 2.55
CA ALA A 75 0.56 8.63 3.52
C ALA A 75 1.22 7.36 2.97
N ALA A 76 0.99 7.00 1.69
CA ALA A 76 1.66 5.85 1.08
C ALA A 76 3.18 6.03 1.02
N ALA A 77 3.66 7.22 0.65
CA ALA A 77 5.09 7.54 0.62
C ALA A 77 5.72 7.42 2.01
N ALA A 78 5.11 8.05 3.03
CA ALA A 78 5.60 7.99 4.41
C ALA A 78 5.66 6.55 4.94
N VAL A 79 4.65 5.73 4.68
CA VAL A 79 4.66 4.31 5.10
C VAL A 79 5.73 3.52 4.34
N ASN A 80 5.96 3.79 3.06
CA ASN A 80 7.05 3.14 2.31
C ASN A 80 8.43 3.52 2.86
N ASP A 81 8.65 4.79 3.24
CA ASP A 81 9.90 5.23 3.86
C ASP A 81 10.12 4.59 5.24
N LEU A 82 9.04 4.47 6.03
CA LEU A 82 9.07 3.74 7.30
C LEU A 82 9.37 2.25 7.08
N ALA A 83 8.82 1.62 6.05
CA ALA A 83 9.12 0.23 5.72
C ALA A 83 10.62 0.05 5.40
N VAL A 84 11.19 0.92 4.56
CA VAL A 84 12.62 0.87 4.22
C VAL A 84 13.48 1.00 5.46
N SER A 85 13.23 2.00 6.31
CA SER A 85 14.01 2.17 7.55
C SER A 85 13.78 1.07 8.59
N THR A 86 12.67 0.32 8.49
CA THR A 86 12.37 -0.82 9.39
C THR A 86 13.07 -2.09 8.93
N PHE A 87 13.05 -2.39 7.64
CA PHE A 87 13.60 -3.64 7.10
C PHE A 87 15.10 -3.56 6.80
N PHE A 88 15.63 -2.37 6.56
CA PHE A 88 17.04 -2.14 6.24
C PHE A 88 17.68 -1.13 7.20
N PRO A 89 17.59 -1.36 8.53
CA PRO A 89 18.17 -0.45 9.49
C PRO A 89 19.69 -0.41 9.30
N GLU A 90 20.27 0.80 9.34
CA GLU A 90 21.72 1.03 9.26
C GLU A 90 22.41 0.54 7.97
N GLN A 91 21.65 0.10 6.96
CA GLN A 91 22.19 -0.32 5.68
C GLN A 91 22.21 0.86 4.70
N ALA A 92 23.30 1.02 3.96
CA ALA A 92 23.32 1.91 2.81
C ALA A 92 22.69 1.20 1.59
N PRO A 93 21.85 1.88 0.79
CA PRO A 93 21.32 1.29 -0.43
C PRO A 93 22.43 1.08 -1.47
N LEU A 94 22.28 0.08 -2.33
CA LEU A 94 23.20 -0.16 -3.45
C LEU A 94 23.24 1.03 -4.42
N ALA A 95 22.10 1.70 -4.57
CA ALA A 95 21.92 2.93 -5.33
C ALA A 95 20.61 3.60 -4.91
N VAL A 96 20.45 4.89 -5.23
CA VAL A 96 19.14 5.55 -5.25
C VAL A 96 18.85 5.89 -6.71
N LEU A 97 17.79 5.30 -7.26
CA LEU A 97 17.48 5.40 -8.69
C LEU A 97 16.21 6.23 -8.92
N PRO A 98 16.07 6.89 -10.08
CA PRO A 98 14.83 7.56 -10.46
C PRO A 98 13.75 6.49 -10.70
N GLY A 99 12.69 6.55 -9.93
CA GLY A 99 11.51 5.69 -9.98
C GLY A 99 10.29 6.39 -10.56
N ASP A 100 9.13 5.72 -10.49
CA ASP A 100 7.91 6.25 -11.08
C ASP A 100 7.51 7.63 -10.51
N PRO A 101 7.33 8.67 -11.37
CA PRO A 101 6.89 10.01 -10.94
C PRO A 101 5.56 10.04 -10.19
N ASP A 102 4.66 9.08 -10.45
CA ASP A 102 3.37 8.98 -9.76
C ASP A 102 3.53 8.66 -8.26
N ALA A 103 4.67 8.08 -7.87
CA ALA A 103 5.02 7.78 -6.50
C ALA A 103 5.66 8.97 -5.75
N ASN A 104 6.00 10.06 -6.45
CA ASN A 104 6.55 11.26 -5.83
C ASN A 104 5.40 12.17 -5.36
N PRO A 105 5.14 12.29 -4.05
CA PRO A 105 4.03 13.10 -3.56
C PRO A 105 4.21 14.60 -3.85
N ALA A 106 5.45 15.08 -4.04
CA ALA A 106 5.73 16.48 -4.36
C ALA A 106 5.22 16.89 -5.75
N ASN A 107 4.98 15.92 -6.64
CA ASN A 107 4.41 16.17 -7.98
C ASN A 107 2.92 16.53 -7.96
N PHE A 108 2.26 16.48 -6.79
CA PHE A 108 0.81 16.61 -6.69
C PHE A 108 0.42 17.79 -5.79
N HIS A 109 -0.56 18.56 -6.24
CA HIS A 109 -1.31 19.47 -5.39
C HIS A 109 -2.73 18.94 -5.25
N ALA A 110 -3.10 18.54 -4.03
CA ALA A 110 -4.30 17.73 -3.78
C ALA A 110 -4.30 16.43 -4.61
N SER A 111 -5.16 16.32 -5.62
CA SER A 111 -5.24 15.15 -6.51
C SER A 111 -4.73 15.42 -7.93
N GLU A 112 -4.34 16.66 -8.22
CA GLU A 112 -3.91 17.09 -9.54
C GLU A 112 -2.38 16.98 -9.67
N GLN A 113 -1.94 16.37 -10.77
CA GLN A 113 -0.53 16.25 -11.08
C GLN A 113 -0.03 17.54 -11.71
N GLN A 114 1.02 18.12 -11.12
CA GLN A 114 1.61 19.39 -11.53
C GLN A 114 3.04 19.23 -12.07
N ALA A 115 3.71 18.13 -11.70
CA ALA A 115 5.07 17.82 -12.14
C ALA A 115 5.24 16.32 -12.42
N TRP A 116 6.40 15.97 -12.97
CA TRP A 116 6.76 14.61 -13.39
C TRP A 116 8.14 14.19 -12.87
N ASP A 117 8.60 14.81 -11.78
CA ASP A 117 9.91 14.50 -11.23
C ASP A 117 9.94 13.05 -10.70
N PRO A 118 10.90 12.22 -11.13
CA PRO A 118 11.01 10.84 -10.67
C PRO A 118 11.09 10.72 -9.14
N ALA A 119 10.39 9.73 -8.57
CA ALA A 119 10.49 9.45 -7.15
C ALA A 119 11.84 8.75 -6.85
N PRO A 120 12.62 9.18 -5.85
CA PRO A 120 13.83 8.45 -5.49
C PRO A 120 13.48 7.08 -4.91
N ILE A 121 14.07 6.01 -5.44
CA ILE A 121 13.90 4.64 -4.91
C ILE A 121 15.26 4.13 -4.41
N PRO A 122 15.42 3.92 -3.09
CA PRO A 122 16.60 3.26 -2.56
C PRO A 122 16.56 1.76 -2.89
N ILE A 123 17.65 1.26 -3.47
CA ILE A 123 17.78 -0.13 -3.91
C ILE A 123 18.46 -0.96 -2.82
N PHE A 124 17.66 -1.73 -2.09
CA PHE A 124 18.12 -2.75 -1.15
C PHE A 124 17.80 -4.15 -1.68
N VAL A 125 18.73 -5.09 -1.58
CA VAL A 125 18.43 -6.50 -1.86
C VAL A 125 17.40 -6.98 -0.85
N GLY A 126 16.32 -7.60 -1.34
CA GLY A 126 15.17 -8.00 -0.53
C GLY A 126 14.07 -6.95 -0.42
N ALA A 127 14.27 -5.71 -0.89
CA ALA A 127 13.20 -4.70 -0.83
C ALA A 127 12.07 -5.04 -1.79
N ARG A 128 10.83 -4.82 -1.32
CA ARG A 128 9.62 -4.98 -2.13
C ARG A 128 9.38 -3.75 -2.99
N VAL A 129 9.13 -4.00 -4.25
CA VAL A 129 8.73 -3.00 -5.26
C VAL A 129 7.49 -3.46 -5.99
N GLN A 130 6.85 -2.53 -6.70
CA GLN A 130 5.76 -2.82 -7.63
C GLN A 130 6.11 -2.24 -8.99
N LEU A 131 5.95 -3.04 -10.04
CA LEU A 131 6.12 -2.61 -11.43
C LEU A 131 4.97 -1.70 -11.84
N THR A 132 5.25 -0.64 -12.60
CA THR A 132 4.25 0.41 -12.91
C THR A 132 3.88 0.51 -14.39
N ARG A 133 4.51 -0.29 -15.25
CA ARG A 133 4.24 -0.33 -16.70
C ARG A 133 3.98 -1.75 -17.19
N ASN A 134 3.25 -1.85 -18.29
CA ASN A 134 3.08 -3.07 -19.05
C ASN A 134 4.14 -3.10 -20.15
N ILE A 135 5.22 -3.85 -19.94
CA ILE A 135 6.31 -3.96 -20.92
C ILE A 135 6.34 -5.34 -21.55
N HIS A 136 6.25 -6.41 -20.74
CA HIS A 136 6.34 -7.78 -21.21
C HIS A 136 5.43 -8.72 -20.40
N LYS A 137 4.18 -8.88 -20.87
CA LYS A 137 3.13 -9.60 -20.14
C LYS A 137 3.46 -11.07 -19.88
N GLU A 138 4.13 -11.74 -20.82
CA GLU A 138 4.47 -13.16 -20.72
C GLU A 138 5.54 -13.45 -19.64
N MET A 139 6.26 -12.43 -19.21
CA MET A 139 7.29 -12.52 -18.15
C MET A 139 6.85 -11.75 -16.89
N ASP A 140 5.54 -11.51 -16.75
CA ASP A 140 4.94 -10.78 -15.62
C ASP A 140 5.43 -9.34 -15.42
N TYR A 141 5.99 -8.72 -16.46
CA TYR A 141 6.27 -7.30 -16.46
C TYR A 141 5.00 -6.51 -16.79
N VAL A 142 4.10 -6.47 -15.81
CA VAL A 142 2.79 -5.81 -15.88
C VAL A 142 2.61 -4.80 -14.75
N ASN A 143 1.85 -3.75 -15.03
CA ASN A 143 1.52 -2.74 -14.04
C ASN A 143 0.77 -3.38 -12.85
N GLY A 144 1.27 -3.14 -11.65
CA GLY A 144 0.73 -3.66 -10.41
C GLY A 144 1.38 -4.96 -9.92
N MET A 145 2.24 -5.61 -10.72
CA MET A 145 2.98 -6.81 -10.30
C MET A 145 3.94 -6.46 -9.17
N GLY A 146 3.80 -7.13 -8.03
CA GLY A 146 4.77 -7.06 -6.94
C GLY A 146 6.04 -7.81 -7.30
N ALA A 147 7.17 -7.32 -6.81
CA ALA A 147 8.47 -7.96 -7.00
C ALA A 147 9.41 -7.66 -5.82
N THR A 148 10.43 -8.49 -5.68
CA THR A 148 11.51 -8.34 -4.70
C THR A 148 12.82 -8.06 -5.42
N ILE A 149 13.55 -7.03 -4.99
CA ILE A 149 14.87 -6.68 -5.55
C ILE A 149 15.89 -7.79 -5.23
N LEU A 150 16.59 -8.25 -6.26
CA LEU A 150 17.71 -9.20 -6.14
C LEU A 150 19.08 -8.51 -6.24
N GLY A 151 19.14 -7.32 -6.83
CA GLY A 151 20.37 -6.53 -6.97
C GLY A 151 20.37 -5.66 -8.22
N LEU A 152 21.52 -5.07 -8.53
CA LEU A 152 21.75 -4.29 -9.75
C LEU A 152 22.37 -5.16 -10.84
N GLN A 153 22.02 -4.91 -12.10
CA GLN A 153 22.59 -5.58 -13.26
C GLN A 153 22.63 -4.62 -14.46
N GLN A 154 23.83 -4.30 -14.96
CA GLN A 154 24.05 -3.58 -16.23
C GLN A 154 23.15 -2.33 -16.42
N GLY A 155 23.05 -1.48 -15.39
CA GLY A 155 22.24 -0.25 -15.44
C GLY A 155 20.74 -0.47 -15.24
N GLY A 156 20.30 -1.69 -14.94
CA GLY A 156 18.94 -2.01 -14.51
C GLY A 156 18.89 -2.65 -13.13
N VAL A 157 17.68 -2.87 -12.63
CA VAL A 157 17.42 -3.50 -11.33
C VAL A 157 16.86 -4.90 -11.58
N ARG A 158 17.59 -5.92 -11.12
CA ARG A 158 17.15 -7.30 -11.21
C ARG A 158 16.16 -7.57 -10.08
N VAL A 159 14.96 -8.02 -10.43
CA VAL A 159 13.89 -8.31 -9.48
C VAL A 159 13.29 -9.69 -9.74
N ARG A 160 12.71 -10.29 -8.71
CA ARG A 160 11.87 -11.50 -8.80
C ARG A 160 10.41 -11.11 -8.57
N THR A 161 9.54 -11.33 -9.54
CA THR A 161 8.09 -11.07 -9.39
C THR A 161 7.48 -11.99 -8.34
N ASP A 162 6.31 -11.62 -7.81
CA ASP A 162 5.56 -12.43 -6.83
C ASP A 162 5.17 -13.81 -7.38
N THR A 163 5.11 -13.95 -8.71
CA THR A 163 4.87 -15.20 -9.45
C THR A 163 6.14 -16.01 -9.72
N GLY A 164 7.32 -15.47 -9.42
CA GLY A 164 8.61 -16.18 -9.47
C GLY A 164 9.47 -15.91 -10.70
N PHE A 165 9.03 -15.09 -11.67
CA PHE A 165 9.86 -14.70 -12.81
C PHE A 165 10.99 -13.77 -12.39
N ILE A 166 12.15 -13.89 -13.03
CA ILE A 166 13.26 -12.96 -12.87
C ILE A 166 13.24 -12.00 -14.05
N VAL A 167 13.11 -10.71 -13.76
CA VAL A 167 13.12 -9.64 -14.78
C VAL A 167 14.14 -8.57 -14.42
N VAL A 168 14.64 -7.85 -15.42
CA VAL A 168 15.50 -6.68 -15.22
C VAL A 168 14.70 -5.44 -15.59
N VAL A 169 14.55 -4.54 -14.64
CA VAL A 169 13.89 -3.24 -14.80
C VAL A 169 14.93 -2.25 -15.29
N TYR A 170 14.87 -1.90 -16.57
CA TYR A 170 15.70 -0.84 -17.16
C TYR A 170 15.01 0.53 -17.07
N PRO A 171 15.77 1.64 -17.16
CA PRO A 171 15.20 2.96 -17.36
C PRO A 171 14.28 2.99 -18.59
N TRP A 172 13.16 3.68 -18.44
CA TRP A 172 12.14 3.89 -19.45
C TRP A 172 11.92 5.40 -19.59
N THR A 173 11.95 5.90 -20.82
CA THR A 173 11.57 7.28 -21.12
C THR A 173 10.11 7.32 -21.51
N ASP A 174 9.28 7.96 -20.69
CA ASP A 174 7.87 8.14 -20.99
C ASP A 174 7.68 9.25 -22.03
N ALA A 175 6.93 8.95 -23.09
CA ALA A 175 6.79 9.86 -24.23
C ALA A 175 5.98 11.12 -23.89
N GLU A 176 5.01 11.02 -22.96
CA GLU A 176 4.11 12.11 -22.59
C GLU A 176 4.79 13.10 -21.64
N SER A 177 5.46 12.57 -20.62
CA SER A 177 6.15 13.36 -19.59
C SER A 177 7.60 13.68 -19.92
N GLN A 178 8.16 13.09 -20.99
CA GLN A 178 9.58 13.16 -21.37
C GLN A 178 10.55 12.73 -20.25
N SER A 179 10.04 12.09 -19.19
CA SER A 179 10.80 11.75 -18.00
C SER A 179 11.39 10.35 -18.12
N THR A 180 12.66 10.20 -17.76
CA THR A 180 13.36 8.90 -17.78
C THR A 180 13.48 8.37 -16.37
N TYR A 181 12.93 7.17 -16.14
CA TYR A 181 12.86 6.55 -14.82
C TYR A 181 12.76 5.03 -14.90
N HIS A 182 13.06 4.32 -13.83
CA HIS A 182 12.81 2.89 -13.71
C HIS A 182 11.32 2.69 -13.39
N PRO A 183 10.53 2.00 -14.23
CA PRO A 183 9.07 1.91 -14.08
C PRO A 183 8.67 0.91 -12.98
N MET A 184 9.04 1.29 -11.77
CA MET A 184 8.76 0.64 -10.51
C MET A 184 8.66 1.69 -9.40
N ARG A 185 8.15 1.28 -8.24
CA ARG A 185 8.07 2.05 -7.00
C ARG A 185 8.15 1.13 -5.79
N LEU A 186 8.38 1.66 -4.58
CA LEU A 186 8.31 0.86 -3.36
C LEU A 186 6.93 0.19 -3.20
N GLY A 187 6.93 -1.07 -2.76
CA GLY A 187 5.77 -1.95 -2.79
C GLY A 187 5.06 -2.19 -1.45
N TYR A 188 5.46 -1.49 -0.38
CA TYR A 188 4.93 -1.74 0.97
C TYR A 188 3.62 -1.02 1.24
N ALA A 189 3.37 0.11 0.58
CA ALA A 189 2.15 0.88 0.72
C ALA A 189 1.66 1.41 -0.64
N ASN A 190 0.34 1.42 -0.81
CA ASN A 190 -0.32 1.91 -2.02
C ASN A 190 -1.60 2.65 -1.68
N THR A 191 -1.97 3.61 -2.54
CA THR A 191 -3.28 4.24 -2.47
C THR A 191 -4.38 3.25 -2.89
N LEU A 192 -5.56 3.39 -2.28
CA LEU A 192 -6.72 2.55 -2.57
C LEU A 192 -7.10 2.55 -4.06
N THR A 193 -6.95 3.69 -4.72
CA THR A 193 -7.23 3.87 -6.16
C THR A 193 -6.35 2.99 -7.05
N LYS A 194 -5.07 2.80 -6.69
CA LYS A 194 -4.13 1.93 -7.43
C LYS A 194 -4.41 0.44 -7.23
N LEU A 195 -5.18 0.09 -6.20
CA LEU A 195 -5.56 -1.29 -5.88
C LEU A 195 -6.96 -1.67 -6.38
N GLN A 196 -7.63 -0.77 -7.12
CA GLN A 196 -8.92 -1.08 -7.73
C GLN A 196 -8.76 -2.25 -8.73
N GLY A 197 -9.68 -3.21 -8.69
CA GLY A 197 -9.58 -4.47 -9.43
C GLY A 197 -8.71 -5.58 -8.79
N ALA A 198 -7.66 -5.24 -8.04
CA ALA A 198 -6.72 -6.21 -7.43
C ALA A 198 -7.34 -7.06 -6.31
N THR A 199 -6.77 -8.24 -6.06
CA THR A 199 -7.05 -9.07 -4.89
C THR A 199 -5.75 -9.25 -4.12
N LEU A 200 -5.75 -8.92 -2.84
CA LEU A 200 -4.60 -9.04 -1.94
C LEU A 200 -4.76 -10.27 -1.05
N ASP A 201 -3.63 -10.91 -0.72
CA ASP A 201 -3.60 -12.03 0.21
C ASP A 201 -3.83 -11.57 1.64
N SER A 202 -3.15 -10.50 2.06
CA SER A 202 -3.39 -9.77 3.30
C SER A 202 -3.19 -8.25 3.10
N MET A 203 -3.74 -7.43 3.99
CA MET A 203 -3.51 -5.99 3.98
C MET A 203 -3.67 -5.35 5.37
N THR A 204 -3.04 -4.19 5.55
CA THR A 204 -3.28 -3.29 6.68
C THR A 204 -3.86 -1.96 6.18
N LEU A 205 -5.03 -1.59 6.67
CA LEU A 205 -5.70 -0.34 6.32
C LEU A 205 -5.16 0.81 7.16
N TYR A 206 -4.77 1.88 6.48
CA TYR A 206 -4.54 3.19 7.06
C TYR A 206 -5.41 4.22 6.31
N LEU A 207 -6.65 4.39 6.75
CA LEU A 207 -7.57 5.36 6.12
C LEU A 207 -7.29 6.76 6.68
N ASP A 208 -6.31 7.43 6.12
CA ASP A 208 -5.80 8.74 6.56
C ASP A 208 -6.76 9.92 6.28
N VAL A 209 -7.79 9.71 5.47
CA VAL A 209 -8.81 10.72 5.15
C VAL A 209 -10.22 10.18 5.39
N PRO A 210 -11.07 10.87 6.18
CA PRO A 210 -12.46 10.50 6.39
C PRO A 210 -13.36 10.96 5.24
N ASN A 211 -14.57 10.41 5.19
CA ASN A 211 -15.65 10.74 4.25
C ASN A 211 -15.36 10.51 2.76
N ILE A 212 -14.35 9.72 2.42
CA ILE A 212 -14.15 9.26 1.05
C ILE A 212 -15.23 8.22 0.69
N PRO A 213 -16.06 8.48 -0.34
CA PRO A 213 -17.12 7.56 -0.75
C PRO A 213 -16.58 6.16 -1.07
N ALA A 214 -17.29 5.15 -0.58
CA ALA A 214 -16.98 3.73 -0.75
C ALA A 214 -15.59 3.26 -0.29
N ALA A 215 -14.75 4.09 0.33
CA ALA A 215 -13.34 3.76 0.60
C ALA A 215 -13.19 2.47 1.43
N GLY A 216 -13.87 2.39 2.58
CA GLY A 216 -13.86 1.18 3.41
C GLY A 216 -14.40 -0.05 2.67
N TYR A 217 -15.48 0.09 1.89
CA TYR A 217 -16.03 -1.02 1.11
C TYR A 217 -15.03 -1.53 0.05
N VAL A 218 -14.46 -0.62 -0.74
CA VAL A 218 -13.51 -0.96 -1.80
C VAL A 218 -12.27 -1.61 -1.19
N ALA A 219 -11.76 -1.08 -0.08
CA ALA A 219 -10.61 -1.61 0.63
C ALA A 219 -10.88 -3.04 1.12
N LEU A 220 -11.94 -3.26 1.91
CA LEU A 220 -12.27 -4.60 2.44
C LEU A 220 -12.57 -5.61 1.33
N SER A 221 -13.05 -5.15 0.16
CA SER A 221 -13.30 -6.03 -0.99
C SER A 221 -12.01 -6.53 -1.68
N ARG A 222 -10.83 -6.03 -1.29
CA ARG A 222 -9.54 -6.48 -1.84
C ARG A 222 -9.10 -7.82 -1.26
N VAL A 223 -9.58 -8.21 -0.07
CA VAL A 223 -9.21 -9.48 0.56
C VAL A 223 -10.31 -10.54 0.40
N ARG A 224 -9.93 -11.82 0.50
CA ARG A 224 -10.88 -12.95 0.35
C ARG A 224 -11.53 -13.38 1.66
N TYR A 225 -10.86 -13.15 2.79
CA TYR A 225 -11.28 -13.58 4.12
C TYR A 225 -11.19 -12.42 5.12
N ASP A 226 -12.09 -12.43 6.10
CA ASP A 226 -12.13 -11.40 7.14
C ASP A 226 -10.81 -11.31 7.92
N LYS A 227 -10.22 -12.46 8.27
CA LYS A 227 -8.94 -12.52 8.99
C LYS A 227 -7.73 -11.94 8.23
N HIS A 228 -7.86 -11.63 6.95
CA HIS A 228 -6.76 -11.16 6.10
C HIS A 228 -6.64 -9.63 6.03
N TRP A 229 -7.47 -8.90 6.76
CA TRP A 229 -7.29 -7.45 6.87
C TRP A 229 -7.12 -7.02 8.31
N ARG A 230 -6.30 -5.99 8.48
CA ARG A 230 -6.09 -5.29 9.74
C ARG A 230 -6.22 -3.79 9.52
N PHE A 231 -6.19 -2.99 10.58
CA PHE A 231 -6.14 -1.53 10.47
C PHE A 231 -5.26 -0.90 11.54
N VAL A 232 -4.60 0.20 11.18
CA VAL A 232 -3.82 1.03 12.11
C VAL A 232 -4.53 2.37 12.36
N GLY A 233 -4.20 3.07 13.44
CA GLY A 233 -4.76 4.38 13.76
C GLY A 233 -6.21 4.34 14.26
N TYR A 234 -6.92 5.46 14.10
CA TYR A 234 -8.27 5.66 14.64
C TYR A 234 -9.35 5.72 13.55
N LEU A 235 -10.03 4.60 13.32
CA LEU A 235 -11.14 4.54 12.39
C LEU A 235 -12.49 4.89 13.05
N THR A 236 -13.13 5.91 12.51
CA THR A 236 -14.52 6.29 12.81
C THR A 236 -15.48 5.83 11.72
N ARG A 237 -16.79 5.92 11.98
CA ARG A 237 -17.84 5.69 10.97
C ARG A 237 -17.68 6.55 9.72
N HIS A 238 -16.97 7.69 9.79
CA HIS A 238 -16.72 8.56 8.64
C HIS A 238 -15.76 7.97 7.62
N HIS A 239 -14.92 7.01 7.99
CA HIS A 239 -14.05 6.29 7.04
C HIS A 239 -14.81 5.20 6.26
N PHE A 240 -16.09 5.01 6.60
CA PHE A 240 -16.98 4.00 6.04
C PHE A 240 -18.22 4.67 5.43
N THR A 241 -18.01 5.78 4.72
CA THR A 241 -19.05 6.43 3.92
C THR A 241 -19.41 5.54 2.72
N PRO A 242 -20.70 5.24 2.48
CA PRO A 242 -21.14 4.44 1.33
C PRO A 242 -20.84 5.16 -0.01
N ALA A 243 -21.03 4.45 -1.12
CA ALA A 243 -20.88 5.01 -2.46
C ALA A 243 -21.95 6.09 -2.75
#